data_AF-A0A7X0G1P9-F1
#
_entry.id   AF-A0A7X0G1P9-F1
#
_cell.length_a   1.000
_cell.length_b   1.000
_cell.length_c   1.000
_cell.angle_alpha   90.00
_cell.angle_beta   90.00
_cell.angle_gamma   90.00
#
_symmetry.space_group_name_H-M   'P 1'
#
loop_
_entity.id
_entity.type
_entity.pdbx_description
1 polymer ?
#
loop_
_entity_poly.entity_id
_entity_poly.type
_entity_poly.pdbx_seq_one_letter_code
_entity_poly.pdbx_strand_id
1 'polypeptide(L)'
;MSTRILGLLTTTAAVSMALSGGVAAASVARNAPPPAPPQANAQSGHPASDPAPDQNAAANAEPKPNTAPQQNSAPEQQAAAPESPPKGRSEAKDGTDLKACEDAECQVEIKDRQTIKFDRKLGMDPLHVRLDGNRVTFSSRGRNGVMVASMDASWPRATTTYNGLTLRPHRAKNGAMILDVSHD
;
A
#
# COMPACT_ATOMS: atom_id res chain seq x y z
N MET A 1 -42.36 3.46 -12.83
CA MET A 1 -42.63 4.30 -11.64
C MET A 1 -42.52 3.40 -10.43
N SER A 2 -41.44 3.50 -9.65
CA SER A 2 -41.18 2.58 -8.54
C SER A 2 -40.81 3.39 -7.30
N THR A 3 -41.55 3.14 -6.24
CA THR A 3 -41.70 3.94 -5.03
C THR A 3 -40.50 3.77 -4.11
N ARG A 4 -39.94 4.92 -3.71
CA ARG A 4 -38.85 5.06 -2.75
C ARG A 4 -39.39 4.79 -1.34
N ILE A 5 -38.74 3.92 -0.58
CA ILE A 5 -38.92 3.82 0.87
C ILE A 5 -37.63 4.28 1.53
N LEU A 6 -37.63 5.53 2.00
CA LEU A 6 -36.64 6.10 2.89
C LEU A 6 -36.87 5.54 4.30
N GLY A 7 -36.01 4.62 4.73
CA GLY A 7 -35.87 4.27 6.14
C GLY A 7 -34.82 5.14 6.80
N LEU A 8 -35.22 6.26 7.40
CA LEU A 8 -34.40 6.99 8.38
C LEU A 8 -34.32 6.17 9.66
N LEU A 9 -33.13 5.72 10.04
CA LEU A 9 -32.84 5.31 11.41
C LEU A 9 -31.68 6.16 11.92
N THR A 10 -32.04 7.24 12.59
CA THR A 10 -31.18 8.04 13.45
C THR A 10 -30.84 7.24 14.70
N THR A 11 -29.59 6.81 14.85
CA THR A 11 -29.09 6.26 16.12
C THR A 11 -28.03 7.19 16.68
N THR A 12 -28.46 8.03 17.62
CA THR A 12 -27.60 8.91 18.40
C THR A 12 -27.01 8.11 19.55
N ALA A 13 -25.71 7.80 19.51
CA ALA A 13 -25.00 7.23 20.65
C ALA A 13 -24.14 8.33 21.30
N ALA A 14 -24.39 8.56 22.59
CA ALA A 14 -23.75 9.59 23.40
C ALA A 14 -22.35 9.17 23.89
N VAL A 15 -21.56 10.21 24.14
CA VAL A 15 -20.15 10.24 24.58
C VAL A 15 -19.95 9.73 26.00
N SER A 16 -18.80 9.13 26.28
CA SER A 16 -18.11 9.29 27.58
C SER A 16 -16.59 9.24 27.37
N MET A 17 -15.98 10.42 27.41
CA MET A 17 -14.53 10.58 27.49
C MET A 17 -14.10 10.37 28.94
N ALA A 18 -13.32 9.33 29.20
CA ALA A 18 -12.54 9.23 30.43
C ALA A 18 -11.15 9.81 30.18
N LEU A 19 -11.00 11.11 30.44
CA LEU A 19 -9.70 11.73 30.70
C LEU A 19 -9.25 11.29 32.10
N SER A 20 -8.28 10.38 32.17
CA SER A 20 -7.49 10.17 33.39
C SER A 20 -6.04 10.40 33.05
N GLY A 21 -5.53 11.51 33.58
CA GLY A 21 -4.17 11.99 33.40
C GLY A 21 -3.11 11.07 34.01
N GLY A 22 -1.91 11.23 33.48
CA GLY A 22 -0.69 10.65 33.99
C GLY A 22 0.49 11.42 33.41
N VAL A 23 0.79 12.57 34.01
CA VAL A 23 2.04 13.28 33.78
C VAL A 23 3.17 12.56 34.51
N ALA A 24 4.09 11.96 33.76
CA ALA A 24 5.42 11.64 34.26
C ALA A 24 6.44 12.25 33.29
N ALA A 25 7.03 13.36 33.73
CA ALA A 25 8.17 13.96 33.08
C ALA A 25 9.40 13.08 33.32
N ALA A 26 10.03 12.62 32.25
CA ALA A 26 11.40 12.11 32.26
C ALA A 26 12.17 12.76 31.10
N SER A 27 12.76 13.91 31.38
CA SER A 27 13.77 14.55 30.55
C SER A 27 15.12 13.88 30.81
N VAL A 28 15.64 13.14 29.83
CA VAL A 28 17.04 12.72 29.84
C VAL A 28 17.61 12.58 28.43
N ALA A 29 18.82 13.13 28.30
CA ALA A 29 19.87 12.87 27.32
C ALA A 29 19.67 13.39 25.87
N ARG A 30 20.31 14.54 25.62
CA ARG A 30 20.85 14.93 24.31
C ARG A 30 21.83 13.86 23.82
N ASN A 31 21.46 13.06 22.82
CA ASN A 31 22.43 12.29 22.06
C ASN A 31 22.91 13.09 20.85
N ALA A 32 24.22 13.12 20.71
CA ALA A 32 25.03 13.92 19.77
C ALA A 32 24.66 13.75 18.29
N PRO A 33 25.00 14.73 17.43
CA PRO A 33 24.90 14.58 15.98
C PRO A 33 25.80 13.43 15.45
N PRO A 34 25.38 12.74 14.37
CA PRO A 34 26.18 11.67 13.76
C PRO A 34 27.49 12.23 13.16
N PRO A 35 28.58 11.44 13.17
CA PRO A 35 29.84 11.82 12.55
C PRO A 35 29.69 11.96 11.02
N ALA A 36 30.30 13.00 10.47
CA ALA A 36 30.36 13.26 9.03
C ALA A 36 31.11 12.12 8.30
N PRO A 37 30.70 11.74 7.07
CA PRO A 37 31.45 10.81 6.26
C PRO A 37 32.79 11.44 5.80
N PRO A 38 33.86 10.63 5.64
CA PRO A 38 35.15 11.11 5.16
C PRO A 38 35.08 11.57 3.69
N GLN A 39 35.50 12.80 3.44
CA GLN A 39 35.80 13.29 2.09
C GLN A 39 37.11 12.66 1.61
N ALA A 40 37.04 11.80 0.59
CA ALA A 40 38.21 11.28 -0.10
C ALA A 40 38.56 12.18 -1.29
N ASN A 41 39.83 12.55 -1.31
CA ASN A 41 40.50 13.45 -2.22
C ASN A 41 40.38 13.13 -3.71
N ALA A 42 40.44 14.23 -4.45
CA ALA A 42 40.99 14.40 -5.79
C ALA A 42 42.05 13.37 -6.21
N GLN A 43 41.92 12.88 -7.44
CA GLN A 43 43.07 12.44 -8.21
C GLN A 43 42.99 12.97 -9.65
N SER A 44 43.88 13.92 -9.90
CA SER A 44 44.23 14.51 -11.19
C SER A 44 45.02 13.51 -12.02
N GLY A 45 44.75 13.41 -13.33
CA GLY A 45 45.54 12.60 -14.24
C GLY A 45 45.13 12.78 -15.70
N HIS A 46 45.65 13.84 -16.33
CA HIS A 46 45.80 13.91 -17.79
C HIS A 46 46.94 12.97 -18.22
N PRO A 47 46.87 12.39 -19.43
CA PRO A 47 47.88 12.78 -20.41
C PRO A 47 47.28 13.13 -21.77
N ALA A 48 47.87 14.16 -22.37
CA ALA A 48 47.60 14.63 -23.71
C ALA A 48 48.15 13.67 -24.77
N SER A 49 47.44 13.53 -25.89
CA SER A 49 48.01 13.35 -27.24
C SER A 49 46.91 13.63 -28.27
N ASP A 50 47.12 14.69 -29.05
CA ASP A 50 46.51 14.98 -30.36
C ASP A 50 47.65 14.75 -31.39
N PRO A 51 47.40 14.27 -32.63
CA PRO A 51 46.78 15.12 -33.67
C PRO A 51 45.80 14.40 -34.65
N ALA A 52 44.89 15.21 -35.19
CA ALA A 52 43.90 14.99 -36.28
C ALA A 52 44.54 14.68 -37.68
N PRO A 53 43.82 14.64 -38.84
CA PRO A 53 42.37 14.78 -39.11
C PRO A 53 41.79 13.81 -40.19
N ASP A 54 40.51 14.06 -40.51
CA ASP A 54 39.77 13.85 -41.77
C ASP A 54 38.69 12.75 -41.90
N GLN A 55 37.46 13.29 -41.90
CA GLN A 55 36.40 13.10 -42.89
C GLN A 55 35.54 11.83 -42.91
N ASN A 56 34.24 12.16 -42.95
CA ASN A 56 33.13 11.50 -43.61
C ASN A 56 32.13 10.69 -42.78
N ALA A 57 30.88 10.88 -43.25
CA ALA A 57 29.66 10.14 -42.97
C ALA A 57 28.84 10.57 -41.74
N ALA A 58 27.96 11.51 -42.03
CA ALA A 58 26.62 11.65 -41.48
C ALA A 58 26.02 10.36 -40.89
N ALA A 59 25.56 10.43 -39.64
CA ALA A 59 24.35 9.75 -39.20
C ALA A 59 23.82 10.39 -37.93
N ASN A 60 22.67 11.03 -38.09
CA ASN A 60 21.73 11.47 -37.08
C ASN A 60 21.55 10.41 -35.97
N ALA A 61 21.89 10.74 -34.72
CA ALA A 61 21.51 9.92 -33.57
C ALA A 61 21.05 10.84 -32.43
N GLU A 62 19.73 10.98 -32.37
CA GLU A 62 18.97 11.68 -31.34
C GLU A 62 19.31 11.23 -29.90
N PRO A 63 19.10 12.09 -28.89
CA PRO A 63 19.25 11.75 -27.49
C PRO A 63 18.15 10.76 -27.07
N LYS A 64 18.52 9.56 -26.59
CA LYS A 64 17.56 8.65 -25.94
C LYS A 64 17.16 9.21 -24.56
N PRO A 65 15.88 9.51 -24.31
CA PRO A 65 15.40 9.96 -23.01
C PRO A 65 15.29 8.81 -22.00
N ASN A 66 15.58 9.16 -20.74
CA ASN A 66 15.21 8.50 -19.49
C ASN A 66 14.03 7.52 -19.58
N THR A 67 14.28 6.23 -19.36
CA THR A 67 13.23 5.23 -19.16
C THR A 67 12.77 5.27 -17.70
N ALA A 68 11.77 6.09 -17.40
CA ALA A 68 11.00 5.99 -16.17
C ALA A 68 10.22 4.65 -16.14
N PRO A 69 9.96 4.06 -14.96
CA PRO A 69 9.13 2.86 -14.86
C PRO A 69 7.72 3.14 -15.39
N GLN A 70 7.28 2.36 -16.37
CA GLN A 70 5.90 2.41 -16.88
C GLN A 70 4.92 1.97 -15.77
N GLN A 71 4.38 2.94 -15.04
CA GLN A 71 3.04 2.83 -14.47
C GLN A 71 2.04 3.02 -15.62
N ASN A 72 1.58 1.93 -16.24
CA ASN A 72 0.30 1.97 -16.94
C ASN A 72 -0.27 0.56 -17.16
N SER A 73 -1.23 0.20 -16.32
CA SER A 73 -2.29 -0.73 -16.67
C SER A 73 -3.51 -0.25 -15.90
N ALA A 74 -4.22 0.71 -16.49
CA ALA A 74 -5.57 1.05 -16.07
C ALA A 74 -6.50 -0.06 -16.60
N PRO A 75 -7.20 -0.82 -15.75
CA PRO A 75 -8.20 -1.78 -16.22
C PRO A 75 -9.43 -1.05 -16.73
N GLU A 76 -9.96 -1.49 -17.87
CA GLU A 76 -11.23 -1.07 -18.43
C GLU A 76 -12.36 -1.22 -17.39
N GLN A 77 -13.09 -0.13 -17.27
CA GLN A 77 -14.06 0.16 -16.23
C GLN A 77 -15.39 -0.54 -16.54
N GLN A 78 -15.46 -1.85 -16.28
CA GLN A 78 -16.73 -2.58 -16.33
C GLN A 78 -17.50 -2.33 -15.02
N ALA A 79 -18.53 -1.49 -15.10
CA ALA A 79 -19.32 -1.05 -13.95
C ALA A 79 -20.32 -2.14 -13.48
N ALA A 80 -19.86 -3.13 -12.71
CA ALA A 80 -20.74 -4.10 -12.04
C ALA A 80 -21.26 -3.53 -10.71
N ALA A 81 -22.59 -3.46 -10.54
CA ALA A 81 -23.28 -2.96 -9.34
C ALA A 81 -22.69 -3.52 -8.03
N PRO A 82 -22.69 -2.76 -6.91
CA PRO A 82 -22.12 -3.23 -5.65
C PRO A 82 -22.94 -4.40 -5.09
N GLU A 83 -22.40 -5.61 -5.24
CA GLU A 83 -22.93 -6.80 -4.59
C GLU A 83 -22.74 -6.68 -3.08
N SER A 84 -23.77 -7.09 -2.35
CA SER A 84 -23.72 -7.14 -0.88
C SER A 84 -22.61 -8.09 -0.44
N PRO A 85 -21.87 -7.79 0.65
CA PRO A 85 -20.80 -8.66 1.11
C PRO A 85 -21.34 -10.09 1.36
N PRO A 86 -20.61 -11.13 0.91
CA PRO A 86 -21.06 -12.51 1.02
C PRO A 86 -21.23 -12.90 2.50
N LYS A 87 -22.44 -13.35 2.85
CA LYS A 87 -22.76 -13.91 4.17
C LYS A 87 -22.01 -15.23 4.33
N GLY A 88 -20.99 -15.27 5.19
CA GLY A 88 -20.27 -16.50 5.50
C GLY A 88 -18.78 -16.33 5.81
N ARG A 89 -18.20 -15.15 5.57
CA ARG A 89 -16.83 -14.87 6.02
C ARG A 89 -16.83 -14.70 7.53
N SER A 90 -15.88 -15.35 8.20
CA SER A 90 -15.62 -15.13 9.61
C SER A 90 -15.21 -13.67 9.80
N GLU A 91 -16.18 -12.81 10.12
CA GLU A 91 -15.89 -11.49 10.66
C GLU A 91 -15.07 -11.74 11.94
N ALA A 92 -13.82 -11.29 11.94
CA ALA A 92 -13.16 -11.06 13.21
C ALA A 92 -14.08 -10.10 13.98
N LYS A 93 -14.59 -10.51 15.15
CA LYS A 93 -15.61 -9.74 15.91
C LYS A 93 -15.27 -8.25 16.08
N ASP A 94 -13.98 -7.93 16.08
CA ASP A 94 -13.44 -6.57 16.17
C ASP A 94 -12.55 -6.19 14.96
N GLY A 95 -12.52 -7.00 13.90
CA GLY A 95 -11.68 -6.79 12.71
C GLY A 95 -10.17 -6.98 12.95
N THR A 96 -9.72 -7.23 14.18
CA THR A 96 -8.29 -7.25 14.54
C THR A 96 -7.65 -8.63 14.67
N ASP A 97 -8.43 -9.71 14.60
CA ASP A 97 -7.88 -11.05 14.67
C ASP A 97 -7.22 -11.44 13.35
N LEU A 98 -5.92 -11.11 13.24
CA LEU A 98 -5.12 -11.40 12.06
C LEU A 98 -4.95 -12.91 11.80
N LYS A 99 -5.23 -13.77 12.79
CA LYS A 99 -5.20 -15.22 12.56
C LYS A 99 -6.38 -15.70 11.71
N ALA A 100 -7.49 -14.96 11.69
CA ALA A 100 -8.60 -15.26 10.81
C ALA A 100 -8.23 -15.18 9.31
N CYS A 101 -7.11 -14.53 8.97
CA CYS A 101 -6.63 -14.41 7.60
C CYS A 101 -5.65 -15.51 7.17
N GLU A 102 -5.38 -16.53 7.99
CA GLU A 102 -4.44 -17.61 7.59
C GLU A 102 -4.89 -18.30 6.30
N ASP A 103 -6.19 -18.55 6.14
CA ASP A 103 -6.79 -19.16 4.95
C ASP A 103 -7.15 -18.14 3.84
N ALA A 104 -6.74 -16.88 3.98
CA ALA A 104 -7.02 -15.79 3.03
C ALA A 104 -8.52 -15.57 2.68
N GLU A 105 -9.41 -15.94 3.58
CA GLU A 105 -10.85 -15.66 3.50
C GLU A 105 -11.31 -14.88 4.73
N CYS A 106 -10.95 -13.60 4.79
CA CYS A 106 -11.17 -12.79 5.97
C CYS A 106 -11.61 -11.36 5.63
N GLN A 107 -12.25 -10.74 6.60
CA GLN A 107 -12.49 -9.30 6.63
C GLN A 107 -11.88 -8.75 7.91
N VAL A 108 -10.94 -7.81 7.77
CA VAL A 108 -10.17 -7.26 8.91
C VAL A 108 -10.06 -5.74 8.82
N GLU A 109 -10.08 -5.09 9.98
CA GLU A 109 -9.72 -3.69 10.11
C GLU A 109 -8.20 -3.56 10.06
N ILE A 110 -7.73 -2.76 9.10
CA ILE A 110 -6.31 -2.55 8.86
C ILE A 110 -5.81 -1.19 9.38
N LYS A 111 -4.58 -1.18 9.88
CA LYS A 111 -3.89 0.01 10.40
C LYS A 111 -2.60 0.28 9.62
N ASP A 112 -2.10 1.51 9.73
CA ASP A 112 -0.82 1.86 9.12
C ASP A 112 0.32 1.00 9.69
N ARG A 113 1.25 0.60 8.83
CA ARG A 113 2.40 -0.27 9.13
C ARG A 113 2.03 -1.64 9.71
N GLN A 114 0.78 -2.07 9.53
CA GLN A 114 0.37 -3.41 9.93
C GLN A 114 0.96 -4.47 9.01
N THR A 115 1.18 -5.67 9.56
CA THR A 115 1.64 -6.84 8.82
C THR A 115 0.63 -7.96 9.01
N ILE A 116 0.10 -8.48 7.90
CA ILE A 116 -0.86 -9.58 7.86
C ILE A 116 -0.10 -10.84 7.46
N LYS A 117 -0.24 -11.91 8.24
CA LYS A 117 0.37 -13.20 7.94
C LYS A 117 -0.68 -14.11 7.31
N PHE A 118 -0.28 -14.78 6.24
CA PHE A 118 -1.07 -15.79 5.55
C PHE A 118 -0.44 -17.18 5.80
N ASP A 119 -1.20 -18.26 5.58
CA ASP A 119 -0.65 -19.61 5.61
C ASP A 119 0.45 -19.74 4.53
N ARG A 120 1.56 -20.40 4.90
CA ARG A 120 2.71 -20.59 4.02
C ARG A 120 2.38 -21.37 2.74
N LYS A 121 1.32 -22.17 2.73
CA LYS A 121 0.82 -22.91 1.56
C LYS A 121 0.41 -21.98 0.43
N LEU A 122 0.02 -20.74 0.73
CA LEU A 122 -0.29 -19.71 -0.26
C LEU A 122 0.95 -19.13 -0.95
N GLY A 123 2.16 -19.50 -0.49
CA GLY A 123 3.41 -19.21 -1.18
C GLY A 123 3.81 -17.73 -1.20
N MET A 124 3.33 -16.95 -0.24
CA MET A 124 3.62 -15.52 -0.09
C MET A 124 4.19 -15.18 1.29
N ASP A 125 5.10 -14.20 1.33
CA ASP A 125 5.56 -13.61 2.58
C ASP A 125 4.45 -12.74 3.20
N PRO A 126 4.58 -12.35 4.48
CA PRO A 126 3.63 -11.46 5.12
C PRO A 126 3.36 -10.18 4.31
N LEU A 127 2.10 -9.77 4.29
CA LEU A 127 1.64 -8.58 3.58
C LEU A 127 1.78 -7.36 4.48
N HIS A 128 2.61 -6.42 4.08
CA HIS A 128 2.79 -5.15 4.74
C HIS A 128 1.82 -4.12 4.19
N VAL A 129 1.16 -3.41 5.10
CA VAL A 129 0.16 -2.38 4.80
C VAL A 129 0.72 -1.02 5.18
N ARG A 130 0.58 -0.05 4.29
CA ARG A 130 0.83 1.38 4.58
C ARG A 130 -0.42 2.18 4.24
N LEU A 131 -0.78 3.10 5.11
CA LEU A 131 -1.93 3.98 4.92
C LEU A 131 -1.47 5.44 4.80
N ASP A 132 -1.90 6.11 3.74
CA ASP A 132 -1.70 7.54 3.52
C ASP A 132 -3.03 8.19 3.12
N GLY A 133 -3.76 8.70 4.12
CA GLY A 133 -5.12 9.19 3.94
C GLY A 133 -6.09 8.10 3.48
N ASN A 134 -6.52 8.17 2.22
CA ASN A 134 -7.39 7.15 1.61
C ASN A 134 -6.59 6.11 0.81
N ARG A 135 -5.29 6.35 0.60
CA ARG A 135 -4.44 5.48 -0.19
C ARG A 135 -3.91 4.34 0.68
N VAL A 136 -4.19 3.10 0.27
CA VAL A 136 -3.64 1.89 0.86
C VAL A 136 -2.55 1.37 -0.06
N THR A 137 -1.38 1.11 0.50
CA THR A 137 -0.29 0.45 -0.21
C THR A 137 0.02 -0.88 0.44
N PHE A 138 -0.13 -1.95 -0.35
CA PHE A 138 0.24 -3.30 0.01
C PHE A 138 1.62 -3.61 -0.53
N SER A 139 2.43 -4.31 0.25
CA SER A 139 3.66 -4.89 -0.25
C SER A 139 3.92 -6.26 0.35
N SER A 140 4.37 -7.20 -0.48
CA SER A 140 4.78 -8.54 -0.03
C SER A 140 5.93 -9.01 -0.92
N ARG A 141 6.80 -9.85 -0.36
CA ARG A 141 7.84 -10.52 -1.11
C ARG A 141 7.35 -11.92 -1.49
N GLY A 142 7.46 -12.24 -2.77
CA GLY A 142 7.18 -13.57 -3.30
C GLY A 142 8.47 -14.24 -3.77
N ARG A 143 8.35 -15.47 -4.25
CA ARG A 143 9.46 -16.22 -4.84
C ARG A 143 10.11 -15.52 -6.03
N ASN A 144 9.34 -14.71 -6.77
CA ASN A 144 9.76 -14.08 -8.03
C ASN A 144 9.96 -12.56 -7.94
N GLY A 145 9.95 -11.96 -6.74
CA GLY A 145 10.16 -10.52 -6.57
C GLY A 145 9.34 -9.90 -5.45
N VAL A 146 9.25 -8.56 -5.45
CA VAL A 146 8.43 -7.80 -4.51
C VAL A 146 7.19 -7.29 -5.25
N MET A 147 6.02 -7.56 -4.70
CA MET A 147 4.77 -6.97 -5.13
C MET A 147 4.54 -5.70 -4.32
N VAL A 148 4.16 -4.62 -5.02
CA VAL A 148 3.70 -3.37 -4.43
C VAL A 148 2.45 -2.93 -5.17
N ALA A 149 1.33 -2.81 -4.48
CA ALA A 149 0.07 -2.37 -5.05
C ALA A 149 -0.45 -1.17 -4.23
N SER A 150 -0.88 -0.11 -4.90
CA SER A 150 -1.41 1.09 -4.25
C SER A 150 -2.80 1.42 -4.79
N MET A 151 -3.76 1.64 -3.89
CA MET A 151 -5.17 1.89 -4.24
C MET A 151 -5.77 3.00 -3.41
N ASP A 152 -6.80 3.65 -3.93
CA ASP A 152 -7.65 4.54 -3.16
C ASP A 152 -8.86 3.77 -2.60
N ALA A 153 -8.93 3.60 -1.28
CA ALA A 153 -10.02 2.88 -0.61
C ALA A 153 -11.34 3.69 -0.57
N SER A 154 -11.34 4.94 -1.03
CA SER A 154 -12.59 5.67 -1.27
C SER A 154 -13.33 5.15 -2.52
N TRP A 155 -12.64 4.39 -3.38
CA TRP A 155 -13.26 3.79 -4.55
C TRP A 155 -13.87 2.43 -4.18
N PRO A 156 -15.19 2.24 -4.34
CA PRO A 156 -15.90 1.03 -3.88
C PRO A 156 -15.51 -0.26 -4.63
N ARG A 157 -14.73 -0.14 -5.70
CA ARG A 157 -14.24 -1.26 -6.52
C ARG A 157 -12.71 -1.37 -6.54
N ALA A 158 -12.02 -0.73 -5.58
CA ALA A 158 -10.58 -0.92 -5.43
C ALA A 158 -10.28 -2.40 -5.15
N THR A 159 -9.58 -3.04 -6.07
CA THR A 159 -9.20 -4.45 -5.98
C THR A 159 -7.85 -4.68 -6.66
N THR A 160 -7.06 -5.64 -6.15
CA THR A 160 -5.89 -6.21 -6.84
C THR A 160 -5.86 -7.69 -6.56
N THR A 161 -5.34 -8.43 -7.52
CA THR A 161 -5.10 -9.85 -7.40
C THR A 161 -3.60 -10.13 -7.35
N TYR A 162 -3.17 -10.98 -6.43
CA TYR A 162 -1.79 -11.43 -6.33
C TYR A 162 -1.72 -12.86 -5.81
N ASN A 163 -1.05 -13.74 -6.56
CA ASN A 163 -0.96 -15.18 -6.25
C ASN A 163 -2.31 -15.84 -5.95
N GLY A 164 -3.35 -15.47 -6.70
CA GLY A 164 -4.71 -16.00 -6.51
C GLY A 164 -5.45 -15.41 -5.31
N LEU A 165 -4.90 -14.40 -4.63
CA LEU A 165 -5.60 -13.63 -3.60
C LEU A 165 -6.11 -12.31 -4.14
N THR A 166 -7.38 -12.06 -3.94
CA THR A 166 -8.07 -10.79 -4.19
C THR A 166 -8.06 -9.95 -2.92
N LEU A 167 -7.43 -8.77 -2.99
CA LEU A 167 -7.36 -7.78 -1.91
C LEU A 167 -8.27 -6.59 -2.25
N ARG A 168 -9.25 -6.31 -1.41
CA ARG A 168 -10.23 -5.23 -1.61
C ARG A 168 -10.26 -4.28 -0.41
N PRO A 169 -9.44 -3.22 -0.40
CA PRO A 169 -9.54 -2.19 0.62
C PRO A 169 -10.79 -1.35 0.39
N HIS A 170 -11.51 -1.05 1.47
CA HIS A 170 -12.60 -0.09 1.45
C HIS A 170 -12.71 0.63 2.80
N ARG A 171 -13.37 1.79 2.82
CA ARG A 171 -13.64 2.52 4.06
C ARG A 171 -15.03 2.16 4.60
N ALA A 172 -15.09 1.73 5.85
CA ALA A 172 -16.34 1.51 6.56
C ALA A 172 -17.03 2.84 6.91
N LYS A 173 -18.33 2.78 7.27
CA LYS A 173 -19.13 3.96 7.62
C LYS A 173 -18.58 4.75 8.81
N ASN A 174 -17.89 4.09 9.73
CA ASN A 174 -17.23 4.69 10.89
C ASN A 174 -15.85 5.29 10.56
N GLY A 175 -15.40 5.22 9.30
CA GLY A 175 -14.10 5.73 8.86
C GLY A 175 -12.95 4.72 8.96
N ALA A 176 -13.18 3.53 9.54
CA ALA A 176 -12.18 2.47 9.61
C ALA A 176 -11.81 1.95 8.22
N MET A 177 -10.56 1.54 8.04
CA MET A 177 -10.09 0.92 6.79
C MET A 177 -10.26 -0.58 6.92
N ILE A 178 -11.10 -1.16 6.07
CA ILE A 178 -11.38 -2.58 6.06
C ILE A 178 -10.70 -3.18 4.84
N LEU A 179 -10.06 -4.34 5.03
CA LEU A 179 -9.53 -5.16 3.97
C LEU A 179 -10.33 -6.45 3.89
N ASP A 180 -11.00 -6.65 2.76
CA ASP A 180 -11.50 -7.97 2.39
C ASP A 180 -10.40 -8.73 1.65
N VAL A 181 -10.14 -9.96 2.10
CA VAL A 181 -9.27 -10.92 1.42
C VAL A 181 -10.12 -12.12 1.01
N SER A 182 -9.98 -12.54 -0.24
CA SER A 182 -10.56 -13.79 -0.74
C SER A 182 -9.68 -14.42 -1.79
N HIS A 183 -9.90 -15.70 -2.08
CA HIS A 183 -9.37 -16.31 -3.29
C HIS A 183 -10.10 -15.81 -4.55
N ASP A 184 -9.39 -15.75 -5.67
CA ASP A 184 -9.94 -15.61 -7.02
C ASP A 184 -10.31 -16.98 -7.62
#